data_AF-A0A450V9N5-F1
#
_entry.id   AF-A0A450V9N5-F1
#
_cell.length_a   1.000
_cell.length_b   1.000
_cell.length_c   1.000
_cell.angle_alpha   90.00
_cell.angle_beta   90.00
_cell.angle_gamma   90.00
#
_symmetry.space_group_name_H-M   'P 1'
#
loop_
_entity.id
_entity.type
_entity.pdbx_description
1 polymer ?
#
loop_
_entity_poly.entity_id
_entity_poly.type
_entity_poly.pdbx_seq_one_letter_code
_entity_poly.pdbx_strand_id
1 'polypeptide(L)'
;MSEKSPAYRPDPRIVARRVPRAAAWAALAILMTAAVAGEPVPTPRPIPGATPGAATAGGHGDPPDFQVVSRKGRLRLYPCTDCHRFIPANPTPRTLITALPHPPTLDHGKGRFWCLACHHGADMDALHTLAGEKLDFDGEHRVCGQCHYARHEDWRLGAHGKRLDNWRGERRIVPCTHCHNPHAP
;
A
#
# COMPACT_ATOMS: atom_id res chain seq x y z
N MET A 1 -19.26 -27.52 20.19
CA MET A 1 -19.68 -26.25 20.82
C MET A 1 -18.75 -25.15 20.33
N SER A 2 -19.25 -24.23 19.50
CA SER A 2 -18.45 -23.21 18.82
C SER A 2 -18.70 -21.87 19.50
N GLU A 3 -17.87 -21.52 20.48
CA GLU A 3 -17.91 -20.20 21.10
C GLU A 3 -17.31 -19.17 20.14
N LYS A 4 -18.17 -18.28 19.63
CA LYS A 4 -17.75 -17.11 18.85
C LYS A 4 -16.91 -16.20 19.75
N SER A 5 -15.63 -16.01 19.40
CA SER A 5 -14.81 -14.97 20.02
C SER A 5 -15.47 -13.59 19.83
N PRO A 6 -15.49 -12.72 20.85
CA PRO A 6 -16.09 -11.40 20.74
C PRO A 6 -15.27 -10.51 19.80
N ALA A 7 -15.98 -9.73 18.97
CA ALA A 7 -15.39 -8.76 18.07
C ALA A 7 -14.57 -7.72 18.86
N TYR A 8 -13.34 -7.46 18.41
CA TYR A 8 -12.47 -6.41 18.94
C TYR A 8 -13.17 -5.04 18.85
N ARG A 9 -13.26 -4.33 19.99
CA ARG A 9 -13.74 -2.95 20.08
C ARG A 9 -12.61 -2.05 20.60
N PRO A 10 -12.22 -0.98 19.89
CA PRO A 10 -11.20 -0.06 20.37
C PRO A 10 -11.70 0.75 21.59
N ASP A 11 -10.78 1.10 22.49
CA ASP A 11 -11.04 1.86 23.72
C ASP A 11 -11.54 3.28 23.40
N PRO A 12 -12.73 3.70 23.90
CA PRO A 12 -13.28 5.04 23.68
C PRO A 12 -12.46 6.17 24.32
N ARG A 13 -11.44 5.88 25.14
CA ARG A 13 -10.54 6.90 25.71
C ARG A 13 -9.54 7.48 24.71
N ILE A 14 -9.41 6.88 23.52
CA ILE A 14 -8.64 7.44 22.39
C ILE A 14 -9.58 8.28 21.52
N VAL A 15 -10.25 9.26 22.12
CA VAL A 15 -10.92 10.34 21.39
C VAL A 15 -10.12 11.60 21.66
N ALA A 16 -9.50 12.12 20.60
CA ALA A 16 -8.73 13.34 20.62
C ALA A 16 -9.47 14.43 21.41
N ARG A 17 -8.84 14.93 22.49
CA ARG A 17 -9.31 16.09 23.23
C ARG A 17 -9.40 17.27 22.25
N ARG A 18 -10.61 17.63 21.84
CA ARG A 18 -10.87 18.87 21.13
C ARG A 18 -10.65 20.03 22.09
N VAL A 19 -9.59 20.80 21.88
CA VAL A 19 -9.37 22.07 22.56
C VAL A 19 -10.38 23.08 21.98
N PRO A 20 -11.22 23.74 22.80
CA PRO A 20 -12.12 24.77 22.30
C PRO A 20 -11.30 26.03 21.98
N ARG A 21 -11.27 26.46 20.72
CA ARG A 21 -10.75 27.78 20.36
C ARG A 21 -11.87 28.80 20.59
N ALA A 22 -11.64 29.70 21.53
CA ALA A 22 -12.53 30.80 21.87
C ALA A 22 -12.89 31.65 20.64
N ALA A 23 -14.15 32.01 20.55
CA ALA A 23 -14.68 32.97 19.59
C ALA A 23 -14.39 34.39 20.09
N ALA A 24 -13.79 35.22 19.24
CA ALA A 24 -13.94 36.68 19.30
C ALA A 24 -13.18 37.31 18.12
N TRP A 25 -13.88 37.52 16.99
CA TRP A 25 -13.57 38.63 16.07
C TRP A 25 -14.89 39.04 15.41
N ALA A 26 -15.47 40.12 15.93
CA ALA A 26 -16.51 40.87 15.24
C ALA A 26 -15.84 41.53 14.02
N ALA A 27 -16.32 41.22 12.82
CA ALA A 27 -15.90 41.91 11.61
C ALA A 27 -17.14 42.31 10.80
N LEU A 28 -17.25 43.61 10.65
CA LEU A 28 -18.15 44.42 9.86
C LEU A 28 -18.47 43.80 8.48
N ALA A 29 -19.74 43.52 8.22
CA ALA A 29 -20.23 43.13 6.91
C ALA A 29 -20.31 44.37 6.01
N ILE A 30 -19.35 44.52 5.10
CA ILE A 30 -19.47 45.41 3.94
C ILE A 30 -19.67 44.52 2.71
N LEU A 31 -20.84 44.64 2.08
CA LEU A 31 -21.12 44.02 0.78
C LEU A 31 -20.19 44.59 -0.29
N MET A 32 -19.36 43.72 -0.87
CA MET A 32 -18.79 43.91 -2.21
C MET A 32 -18.93 42.60 -2.97
N THR A 33 -20.15 42.26 -3.40
CA THR A 33 -20.36 41.27 -4.45
C THR A 33 -20.12 41.94 -5.79
N ALA A 34 -18.85 42.12 -6.16
CA ALA A 34 -18.51 42.24 -7.56
C ALA A 34 -18.59 40.83 -8.15
N ALA A 35 -19.61 40.59 -8.98
CA ALA A 35 -19.66 39.41 -9.82
C ALA A 35 -18.46 39.48 -10.79
N VAL A 36 -17.39 38.76 -10.46
CA VAL A 36 -16.39 38.38 -11.46
C VAL A 36 -17.09 37.41 -12.40
N ALA A 37 -17.62 37.94 -13.49
CA ALA A 37 -18.00 37.13 -14.63
C ALA A 37 -16.73 36.41 -15.09
N GLY A 38 -16.66 35.10 -14.82
CA GLY A 38 -15.58 34.27 -15.33
C GLY A 38 -15.56 34.40 -16.83
N GLU A 39 -14.42 34.78 -17.40
CA GLU A 39 -14.26 34.81 -18.84
C GLU A 39 -14.54 33.41 -19.40
N PRO A 40 -15.29 33.30 -20.51
CA PRO A 40 -15.56 32.00 -21.12
C PRO A 40 -14.22 31.35 -21.49
N VAL A 41 -13.99 30.14 -20.95
CA VAL A 41 -12.84 29.32 -21.31
C VAL A 41 -12.82 29.20 -22.83
N PRO A 42 -11.76 29.65 -23.53
CA PRO A 42 -11.71 29.57 -24.98
C PRO A 42 -11.82 28.11 -25.39
N THR A 43 -12.78 27.83 -26.26
CA THR A 43 -12.95 26.50 -26.83
C THR A 43 -11.66 26.11 -27.56
N PRO A 44 -11.09 24.91 -27.30
CA PRO A 44 -9.91 24.46 -28.01
C PRO A 44 -10.19 24.50 -29.52
N ARG A 45 -9.40 25.28 -30.27
CA ARG A 45 -9.50 25.27 -31.73
C ARG A 45 -9.05 23.90 -32.24
N PRO A 46 -9.82 23.26 -33.15
CA PRO A 46 -9.38 22.03 -33.79
C PRO A 46 -8.04 22.26 -34.47
N ILE A 47 -7.05 21.42 -34.18
CA ILE A 47 -5.77 21.43 -34.90
C ILE A 47 -6.06 20.95 -36.34
N PRO A 48 -5.83 21.76 -37.38
CA PRO A 48 -6.04 21.33 -38.75
C PRO A 48 -5.16 20.11 -39.05
N GLY A 49 -5.79 18.99 -39.44
CA GLY A 49 -5.11 17.72 -39.70
C GLY A 49 -5.16 16.70 -38.56
N ALA A 50 -5.69 17.06 -37.39
CA ALA A 50 -6.06 16.08 -36.37
C ALA A 50 -7.40 15.44 -36.76
N THR A 51 -7.36 14.40 -37.58
CA THR A 51 -8.44 13.41 -37.55
C THR A 51 -8.53 12.89 -36.12
N PRO A 52 -9.73 12.80 -35.50
CA PRO A 52 -9.93 11.90 -34.39
C PRO A 52 -9.70 10.51 -34.97
N GLY A 53 -8.44 10.08 -35.02
CA GLY A 53 -8.16 8.67 -35.09
C GLY A 53 -8.95 8.09 -33.94
N ALA A 54 -9.85 7.15 -34.25
CA ALA A 54 -10.34 6.25 -33.25
C ALA A 54 -9.09 5.56 -32.68
N ALA A 55 -8.52 6.19 -31.66
CA ALA A 55 -7.73 5.48 -30.67
C ALA A 55 -8.77 4.56 -30.04
N THR A 56 -8.98 3.43 -30.71
CA THR A 56 -9.35 2.22 -30.01
C THR A 56 -8.40 2.22 -28.84
N ALA A 57 -8.95 2.33 -27.64
CA ALA A 57 -8.21 2.02 -26.44
C ALA A 57 -7.84 0.54 -26.61
N GLY A 58 -6.74 0.29 -27.33
CA GLY A 58 -6.13 -1.01 -27.40
C GLY A 58 -5.95 -1.39 -25.95
N GLY A 59 -6.53 -2.52 -25.56
CA GLY A 59 -6.33 -3.04 -24.22
C GLY A 59 -4.86 -2.95 -23.89
N HIS A 60 -4.53 -2.55 -22.66
CA HIS A 60 -3.15 -2.54 -22.19
C HIS A 60 -2.60 -3.92 -22.53
N GLY A 61 -1.70 -3.98 -23.52
CA GLY A 61 -1.11 -5.22 -23.98
C GLY A 61 -0.44 -5.91 -22.80
N ASP A 62 -0.04 -7.17 -23.00
CA ASP A 62 0.55 -7.88 -21.89
C ASP A 62 1.73 -7.07 -21.32
N PRO A 63 1.72 -6.88 -20.00
CA PRO A 63 2.71 -6.14 -19.26
C PRO A 63 4.11 -6.62 -19.58
N PRO A 64 5.10 -5.72 -19.74
CA PRO A 64 6.46 -6.14 -20.04
C PRO A 64 7.00 -7.01 -18.91
N ASP A 65 7.58 -8.15 -19.28
CA ASP A 65 8.25 -9.06 -18.35
C ASP A 65 9.24 -8.30 -17.47
N PHE A 66 9.39 -8.76 -16.23
CA PHE A 66 10.32 -8.19 -15.26
C PHE A 66 10.85 -9.24 -14.30
N GLN A 67 12.05 -8.97 -13.79
CA GLN A 67 12.67 -9.69 -12.69
C GLN A 67 12.65 -8.81 -11.45
N VAL A 68 12.12 -9.32 -10.35
CA VAL A 68 12.19 -8.64 -9.06
C VAL A 68 13.57 -8.86 -8.45
N VAL A 69 14.22 -7.76 -8.06
CA VAL A 69 15.55 -7.82 -7.43
C VAL A 69 15.38 -8.18 -5.96
N SER A 70 15.95 -9.33 -5.57
CA SER A 70 15.77 -9.85 -4.22
C SER A 70 16.22 -8.87 -3.13
N ARG A 71 15.42 -8.77 -2.07
CA ARG A 71 15.78 -8.03 -0.84
C ARG A 71 16.08 -8.95 0.34
N LYS A 72 15.93 -10.27 0.21
CA LYS A 72 16.09 -11.22 1.32
C LYS A 72 17.41 -11.07 2.07
N GLY A 73 18.52 -10.85 1.37
CA GLY A 73 19.84 -10.59 1.99
C GLY A 73 19.95 -9.29 2.81
N ARG A 74 18.95 -8.40 2.78
CA ARG A 74 18.85 -7.19 3.60
C ARG A 74 17.84 -7.32 4.73
N LEU A 75 17.16 -8.46 4.84
CA LEU A 75 16.29 -8.77 5.97
C LEU A 75 17.19 -9.22 7.12
N ARG A 76 17.21 -8.45 8.21
CA ARG A 76 18.18 -8.60 9.32
C ARG A 76 18.18 -10.00 9.97
N LEU A 77 17.07 -10.72 9.93
CA LEU A 77 16.86 -11.99 10.64
C LEU A 77 16.41 -13.11 9.70
N TYR A 78 16.65 -12.97 8.40
CA TYR A 78 16.33 -13.99 7.43
C TYR A 78 17.50 -14.99 7.30
N PRO A 79 17.27 -16.31 7.26
CA PRO A 79 15.96 -16.99 7.30
C PRO A 79 15.27 -16.93 8.68
N CYS A 80 13.98 -16.61 8.68
CA CYS A 80 13.15 -16.54 9.88
C CYS A 80 13.00 -17.92 10.54
N THR A 81 13.04 -18.99 9.74
CA THR A 81 12.91 -20.38 10.19
C THR A 81 14.04 -20.84 11.09
N ASP A 82 15.21 -20.18 11.08
CA ASP A 82 16.32 -20.47 11.99
C ASP A 82 15.87 -20.47 13.46
N CYS A 83 14.98 -19.53 13.81
CA CYS A 83 14.32 -19.44 15.12
C CYS A 83 12.90 -20.05 15.12
N HIS A 84 12.11 -19.83 14.06
CA HIS A 84 10.68 -20.15 14.06
C HIS A 84 10.32 -21.62 13.81
N ARG A 85 11.28 -22.47 13.42
CA ARG A 85 11.06 -23.92 13.27
C ARG A 85 10.59 -24.62 14.55
N PHE A 86 10.87 -24.04 15.72
CA PHE A 86 10.49 -24.60 17.03
C PHE A 86 9.43 -23.75 17.76
N ILE A 87 9.04 -22.62 17.19
CA ILE A 87 8.15 -21.64 17.83
C ILE A 87 6.93 -21.46 16.93
N PRO A 88 5.83 -22.19 17.20
CA PRO A 88 4.64 -22.10 16.37
C PRO A 88 4.06 -20.69 16.41
N ALA A 89 3.55 -20.23 15.26
CA ALA A 89 2.85 -18.97 15.18
C ALA A 89 1.58 -19.00 16.03
N ASN A 90 1.27 -17.88 16.67
CA ASN A 90 -0.03 -17.70 17.29
C ASN A 90 -0.95 -16.93 16.32
N PRO A 91 -2.03 -17.56 15.82
CA PRO A 91 -2.89 -16.93 14.83
C PRO A 91 -3.86 -15.90 15.42
N THR A 92 -4.00 -15.85 16.75
CA THR A 92 -4.94 -14.95 17.42
C THR A 92 -4.37 -13.52 17.46
N PRO A 93 -5.09 -12.53 16.91
CA PRO A 93 -4.67 -11.13 16.99
C PRO A 93 -4.53 -10.66 18.44
N ARG A 94 -3.42 -9.97 18.75
CA ARG A 94 -3.07 -9.53 20.12
C ARG A 94 -2.04 -8.40 20.13
N THR A 95 -1.83 -7.77 21.27
CA THR A 95 -0.67 -6.87 21.41
C THR A 95 0.60 -7.71 21.54
N LEU A 96 1.65 -7.39 20.77
CA LEU A 96 2.93 -8.10 20.85
C LEU A 96 3.86 -7.42 21.86
N ILE A 97 3.82 -7.88 23.11
CA ILE A 97 4.64 -7.32 24.21
C ILE A 97 6.11 -7.80 24.11
N THR A 98 6.35 -8.96 23.50
CA THR A 98 7.66 -9.62 23.40
C THR A 98 8.12 -9.79 21.95
N ALA A 99 7.69 -8.92 21.04
CA ALA A 99 8.00 -9.09 19.61
C ALA A 99 9.48 -8.84 19.28
N LEU A 100 10.26 -8.20 20.16
CA LEU A 100 11.67 -7.90 19.93
C LEU A 100 12.46 -9.19 19.61
N PRO A 101 13.29 -9.23 18.56
CA PRO A 101 13.80 -8.12 17.74
C PRO A 101 12.88 -7.62 16.60
N HIS A 102 11.67 -8.16 16.44
CA HIS A 102 10.72 -7.80 15.39
C HIS A 102 9.92 -6.53 15.73
N PRO A 103 9.40 -5.81 14.72
CA PRO A 103 8.47 -4.71 14.94
C PRO A 103 7.18 -5.21 15.63
N PRO A 104 6.79 -4.66 16.79
CA PRO A 104 5.59 -5.08 17.52
C PRO A 104 4.29 -4.46 16.99
N THR A 105 4.40 -3.47 16.10
CA THR A 105 3.28 -2.66 15.62
C THR A 105 3.08 -2.80 14.11
N LEU A 106 1.82 -2.65 13.70
CA LEU A 106 1.38 -2.61 12.32
C LEU A 106 0.46 -1.40 12.14
N ASP A 107 0.96 -0.33 11.53
CA ASP A 107 0.18 0.85 11.17
C ASP A 107 -0.29 0.74 9.72
N HIS A 108 -1.08 -0.30 9.46
CA HIS A 108 -1.63 -0.57 8.15
C HIS A 108 -3.01 -1.24 8.26
N GLY A 109 -3.87 -1.02 7.26
CA GLY A 109 -5.22 -1.58 7.24
C GLY A 109 -6.21 -1.00 8.25
N LYS A 110 -5.91 0.16 8.87
CA LYS A 110 -6.79 0.85 9.84
C LYS A 110 -7.24 -0.06 10.99
N GLY A 111 -6.32 -0.89 11.51
CA GLY A 111 -6.57 -1.84 12.59
C GLY A 111 -7.32 -3.11 12.18
N ARG A 112 -7.59 -3.31 10.89
CA ARG A 112 -8.26 -4.53 10.37
C ARG A 112 -7.28 -5.66 10.06
N PHE A 113 -6.00 -5.34 9.92
CA PHE A 113 -4.96 -6.31 9.59
C PHE A 113 -4.22 -6.79 10.84
N TRP A 114 -3.80 -8.04 10.76
CA TRP A 114 -2.91 -8.69 11.70
C TRP A 114 -1.65 -9.15 10.95
N CYS A 115 -0.57 -9.49 11.67
CA CYS A 115 0.70 -9.92 11.06
C CYS A 115 0.49 -11.06 10.04
N LEU A 116 -0.37 -12.02 10.37
CA LEU A 116 -0.70 -13.16 9.52
C LEU A 116 -1.76 -12.87 8.44
N ALA A 117 -2.05 -11.60 8.16
CA ALA A 117 -2.77 -11.21 6.95
C ALA A 117 -1.86 -11.19 5.72
N CYS A 118 -0.54 -11.08 5.94
CA CYS A 118 0.48 -11.05 4.89
C CYS A 118 1.54 -12.13 5.09
N HIS A 119 1.87 -12.48 6.35
CA HIS A 119 2.85 -13.52 6.66
C HIS A 119 2.21 -14.91 6.74
N HIS A 120 2.90 -15.91 6.21
CA HIS A 120 2.43 -17.28 6.27
C HIS A 120 2.67 -17.89 7.67
N GLY A 121 1.59 -18.23 8.38
CA GLY A 121 1.68 -18.68 9.78
C GLY A 121 2.43 -20.00 10.01
N ALA A 122 2.46 -20.90 9.03
CA ALA A 122 3.17 -22.17 9.14
C ALA A 122 4.59 -22.14 8.54
N ASP A 123 4.97 -21.04 7.90
CA ASP A 123 6.29 -20.87 7.30
C ASP A 123 6.67 -19.39 7.31
N MET A 124 7.49 -18.99 8.27
CA MET A 124 7.88 -17.59 8.47
C MET A 124 8.85 -17.07 7.40
N ASP A 125 9.39 -17.95 6.54
CA ASP A 125 10.17 -17.53 5.36
C ASP A 125 9.28 -17.19 4.17
N ALA A 126 7.96 -17.27 4.32
CA ALA A 126 6.99 -17.01 3.27
C ALA A 126 5.95 -15.96 3.64
N LEU A 127 5.44 -15.32 2.60
CA LEU A 127 4.23 -14.53 2.61
C LEU A 127 3.06 -15.36 2.08
N HIS A 128 1.86 -14.81 2.16
CA HIS A 128 0.71 -15.37 1.45
C HIS A 128 -0.24 -14.30 0.91
N THR A 129 -1.02 -14.67 -0.09
CA THR A 129 -2.17 -13.87 -0.54
C THR A 129 -3.36 -14.06 0.40
N LEU A 130 -4.38 -13.20 0.29
CA LEU A 130 -5.66 -13.37 0.98
C LEU A 130 -6.38 -14.65 0.57
N ALA A 131 -6.10 -15.17 -0.63
CA ALA A 131 -6.58 -16.46 -1.11
C ALA A 131 -5.74 -17.65 -0.58
N GLY A 132 -4.66 -17.39 0.16
CA GLY A 132 -3.80 -18.40 0.75
C GLY A 132 -2.68 -18.93 -0.15
N GLU A 133 -2.46 -18.32 -1.33
CA GLU A 133 -1.29 -18.67 -2.16
C GLU A 133 -0.01 -18.31 -1.41
N LYS A 134 0.87 -19.28 -1.21
CA LYS A 134 2.18 -19.08 -0.58
C LYS A 134 3.15 -18.38 -1.53
N LEU A 135 3.85 -17.37 -1.04
CA LEU A 135 4.74 -16.52 -1.81
C LEU A 135 6.11 -16.41 -1.15
N ASP A 136 7.16 -16.34 -1.96
CA ASP A 136 8.46 -15.87 -1.49
C ASP A 136 8.39 -14.37 -1.14
N PHE A 137 9.29 -13.88 -0.29
CA PHE A 137 9.39 -12.45 0.04
C PHE A 137 9.63 -11.56 -1.19
N ASP A 138 10.26 -12.06 -2.24
CA ASP A 138 10.44 -11.31 -3.49
C ASP A 138 9.15 -11.24 -4.32
N GLY A 139 8.10 -11.97 -3.91
CA GLY A 139 6.76 -11.90 -4.47
C GLY A 139 5.83 -10.95 -3.70
N GLU A 140 6.33 -10.11 -2.78
CA GLU A 140 5.48 -9.32 -1.89
C GLU A 140 4.60 -8.30 -2.63
N HIS A 141 5.04 -7.86 -3.81
CA HIS A 141 4.24 -7.01 -4.68
C HIS A 141 2.87 -7.63 -5.00
N ARG A 142 2.75 -8.97 -5.06
CA ARG A 142 1.47 -9.67 -5.25
C ARG A 142 0.59 -9.57 -4.02
N VAL A 143 1.16 -9.52 -2.82
CA VAL A 143 0.40 -9.28 -1.58
C VAL A 143 -0.16 -7.86 -1.59
N CYS A 144 0.69 -6.86 -1.86
CA CYS A 144 0.32 -5.45 -1.88
C CYS A 144 -0.73 -5.13 -2.97
N GLY A 145 -0.59 -5.74 -4.15
CA GLY A 145 -1.47 -5.51 -5.30
C GLY A 145 -2.93 -5.92 -5.08
N GLN A 146 -3.21 -6.79 -4.11
CA GLN A 146 -4.59 -7.21 -3.77
C GLN A 146 -5.46 -6.04 -3.30
N CYS A 147 -4.86 -5.00 -2.71
CA CYS A 147 -5.57 -3.80 -2.26
C CYS A 147 -5.06 -2.53 -2.93
N HIS A 148 -3.76 -2.47 -3.29
CA HIS A 148 -3.13 -1.33 -3.94
C HIS A 148 -3.01 -1.52 -5.46
N TYR A 149 -4.08 -2.01 -6.09
CA TYR A 149 -4.09 -2.40 -7.50
C TYR A 149 -3.51 -1.35 -8.44
N ALA A 150 -4.01 -0.11 -8.39
CA ALA A 150 -3.55 0.95 -9.30
C ALA A 150 -2.04 1.20 -9.18
N ARG A 151 -1.51 1.21 -7.96
CA ARG A 151 -0.08 1.41 -7.72
C ARG A 151 0.76 0.21 -8.10
N HIS A 152 0.22 -0.99 -7.90
CA HIS A 152 0.84 -2.22 -8.35
C HIS A 152 0.92 -2.24 -9.87
N GLU A 153 -0.14 -1.85 -10.58
CA GLU A 153 -0.16 -1.78 -12.05
C GLU A 153 0.83 -0.75 -12.59
N ASP A 154 0.88 0.45 -12.00
CA ASP A 154 1.91 1.44 -12.33
C ASP A 154 3.33 0.87 -12.15
N TRP A 155 3.57 0.14 -11.06
CA TRP A 155 4.87 -0.49 -10.78
C TRP A 155 5.20 -1.55 -11.81
N ARG A 156 4.21 -2.37 -12.14
CA ARG A 156 4.30 -3.50 -13.06
C ARG A 156 4.50 -3.06 -14.50
N LEU A 157 3.93 -1.93 -14.91
CA LEU A 157 4.13 -1.33 -16.23
C LEU A 157 5.34 -0.38 -16.29
N GLY A 158 5.91 -0.03 -15.14
CA GLY A 158 7.14 0.77 -15.04
C GLY A 158 6.93 2.27 -14.87
N ALA A 159 5.69 2.71 -14.68
CA ALA A 159 5.36 4.08 -14.27
C ALA A 159 5.69 4.35 -12.78
N HIS A 160 5.82 3.29 -11.98
CA HIS A 160 6.21 3.37 -10.57
C HIS A 160 7.36 2.39 -10.24
N GLY A 161 8.02 2.62 -9.11
CA GLY A 161 9.18 1.84 -8.67
C GLY A 161 10.49 2.30 -9.31
N LYS A 162 11.54 1.53 -9.06
CA LYS A 162 12.89 1.82 -9.55
C LYS A 162 13.43 0.62 -10.32
N ARG A 163 13.75 0.85 -11.59
CA ARG A 163 14.55 -0.08 -12.41
C ARG A 163 16.02 0.03 -12.00
N LEU A 164 16.71 -1.10 -11.93
CA LEU A 164 18.17 -1.16 -11.81
C LEU A 164 18.82 -1.26 -13.19
N ASP A 165 20.11 -0.92 -13.24
CA ASP A 165 20.94 -0.95 -14.45
C ASP A 165 20.43 -0.01 -15.55
N ASN A 166 20.52 -0.42 -16.81
CA ASN A 166 20.15 0.40 -17.96
C ASN A 166 18.76 0.02 -18.53
N TRP A 167 18.23 0.85 -19.43
CA TRP A 167 16.90 0.67 -20.03
C TRP A 167 16.82 -0.44 -21.10
N ARG A 168 17.95 -1.00 -21.53
CA ARG A 168 18.02 -2.09 -22.50
C ARG A 168 18.13 -3.43 -21.76
N GLY A 169 17.63 -4.51 -22.36
CA GLY A 169 17.69 -5.86 -21.79
C GLY A 169 16.70 -6.10 -20.64
N GLU A 170 16.95 -7.17 -19.88
CA GLU A 170 16.05 -7.67 -18.81
C GLU A 170 15.62 -6.56 -17.85
N ARG A 171 14.32 -6.46 -17.61
CA ARG A 171 13.76 -5.44 -16.71
C ARG A 171 13.88 -5.87 -15.26
N ARG A 172 14.97 -5.45 -14.63
CA ARG A 172 15.21 -5.68 -13.20
C ARG A 172 14.64 -4.53 -12.37
N ILE A 173 13.63 -4.80 -11.56
CA ILE A 173 12.95 -3.79 -10.75
C ILE A 173 13.08 -4.11 -9.26
N VAL A 174 13.29 -3.08 -8.45
CA VAL A 174 13.30 -3.24 -7.00
C VAL A 174 11.87 -3.45 -6.50
N PRO A 175 11.69 -4.23 -5.42
CA PRO A 175 10.36 -4.55 -4.95
C PRO A 175 9.78 -3.40 -4.11
N CYS A 176 8.48 -3.46 -3.80
CA CYS A 176 7.77 -2.38 -3.10
C CYS A 176 8.46 -2.02 -1.76
N THR A 177 8.92 -3.04 -1.04
CA THR A 177 9.56 -2.86 0.27
C THR A 177 10.95 -2.24 0.20
N HIS A 178 11.51 -2.07 -1.00
CA HIS A 178 12.76 -1.33 -1.16
C HIS A 178 12.61 0.15 -0.77
N CYS A 179 11.43 0.73 -1.04
CA CYS A 179 11.14 2.15 -0.79
C CYS A 179 10.11 2.35 0.33
N HIS A 180 9.22 1.38 0.55
CA HIS A 180 8.14 1.47 1.54
C HIS A 180 8.41 0.56 2.75
N ASN A 181 8.00 1.01 3.93
CA ASN A 181 7.99 0.15 5.12
C ASN A 181 6.73 -0.72 5.07
N PRO A 182 6.80 -2.07 4.96
CA PRO A 182 5.60 -2.89 4.85
C PRO A 182 4.66 -2.82 6.07
N HIS A 183 5.16 -2.37 7.24
CA HIS A 183 4.34 -2.19 8.44
C HIS A 183 3.82 -0.77 8.65
N ALA A 184 4.26 0.18 7.81
CA ALA A 184 3.75 1.55 7.73
C ALA A 184 4.03 2.09 6.29
N PRO A 185 3.33 1.56 5.27
CA PRO A 185 3.69 1.75 3.86
C PRO A 185 3.58 3.19 3.36
#